data_AF-C3N8Q6-F1
#
_entry.id   AF-C3N8Q6-F1
#
_cell.length_a   1.000
_cell.length_b   1.000
_cell.length_c   1.000
_cell.angle_alpha   90.00
_cell.angle_beta   90.00
_cell.angle_gamma   90.00
#
_symmetry.space_group_name_H-M   'P 1'
#
loop_
_entity.id
_entity.type
_entity.pdbx_description
1 polymer ?
#
loop_
_entity_poly.entity_id
_entity_poly.type
_entity_poly.pdbx_seq_one_letter_code
_entity_poly.pdbx_strand_id
1 'polypeptide(L)'
;MSELNGVSLSLYYKLEVRDLKNTHIKELVSFNLVLNDGSQIGKCNYFSGRGYYTPWLEIDYYPILRNENLEENFFKVIYNFLSPGGKLFVTYIRDNETREMLYKGTHPVETPLGLSLLLAGFTWFKDWYFPEGGNEGFPKLQSNKPLNGYEGVRQLEVIREEIKNVNIIKRIDELIDHYRKSRDRTIHWKIT
;
A
#
# COMPACT_ATOMS: atom_id res chain seq x y z
N MET A 1 2.19 -15.80 -3.30
CA MET A 1 0.78 -15.95 -2.83
C MET A 1 0.68 -16.67 -1.49
N SER A 2 1.36 -17.80 -1.30
CA SER A 2 1.48 -18.46 0.03
C SER A 2 1.94 -17.51 1.13
N GLU A 3 2.81 -16.55 0.79
CA GLU A 3 3.31 -15.51 1.70
C GLU A 3 2.25 -14.56 2.27
N LEU A 4 1.07 -14.46 1.63
CA LEU A 4 -0.06 -13.67 2.13
C LEU A 4 -1.09 -14.52 2.87
N ASN A 5 -1.10 -15.83 2.65
CA ASN A 5 -2.14 -16.71 3.18
C ASN A 5 -1.78 -17.18 4.61
N GLY A 6 -2.70 -17.00 5.54
CA GLY A 6 -2.54 -17.35 6.95
C GLY A 6 -1.75 -16.33 7.78
N VAL A 7 -1.37 -15.18 7.20
CA VAL A 7 -0.62 -14.13 7.91
C VAL A 7 -1.51 -13.45 8.94
N SER A 8 -1.08 -13.43 10.20
CA SER A 8 -1.79 -12.73 11.28
C SER A 8 -1.66 -11.22 11.14
N LEU A 9 -2.78 -10.51 11.25
CA LEU A 9 -2.85 -9.05 11.45
C LEU A 9 -2.99 -8.70 12.93
N SER A 10 -3.58 -9.61 13.71
CA SER A 10 -3.75 -9.55 15.16
C SER A 10 -3.86 -10.96 15.75
N LEU A 11 -4.13 -11.07 17.05
CA LEU A 11 -4.43 -12.35 17.71
C LEU A 11 -5.67 -13.06 17.13
N TYR A 12 -6.60 -12.31 16.55
CA TYR A 12 -7.91 -12.81 16.11
C TYR A 12 -8.05 -12.88 14.59
N TYR A 13 -7.32 -12.01 13.88
CA TYR A 13 -7.48 -11.80 12.45
C TYR A 13 -6.29 -12.30 11.67
N LYS A 14 -6.55 -13.14 10.68
CA LYS A 14 -5.58 -13.65 9.70
C LYS A 14 -6.05 -13.37 8.29
N LEU A 15 -5.11 -13.07 7.41
CA LEU A 15 -5.35 -12.96 5.98
C LEU A 15 -5.55 -14.33 5.35
N GLU A 16 -6.50 -14.41 4.44
CA GLU A 16 -6.70 -15.58 3.59
C GLU A 16 -6.78 -15.14 2.12
N VAL A 17 -6.10 -15.92 1.28
CA VAL A 17 -6.16 -15.78 -0.18
C VAL A 17 -7.20 -16.76 -0.70
N ARG A 18 -8.27 -16.24 -1.30
CA ARG A 18 -9.35 -17.05 -1.89
C ARG A 18 -9.46 -16.80 -3.39
N ASP A 19 -10.05 -17.75 -4.11
CA ASP A 19 -10.36 -17.66 -5.54
C ASP A 19 -9.16 -17.29 -6.44
N LEU A 20 -7.98 -17.85 -6.15
CA LEU A 20 -6.78 -17.61 -6.94
C LEU A 20 -6.96 -18.11 -8.37
N LYS A 21 -6.77 -17.23 -9.34
CA LYS A 21 -6.92 -17.49 -10.78
C LYS A 21 -5.72 -16.95 -11.55
N ASN A 22 -5.20 -17.76 -12.47
CA ASN A 22 -4.26 -17.28 -13.48
C ASN A 22 -5.01 -16.45 -14.51
N THR A 23 -4.36 -15.43 -15.05
CA THR A 23 -4.89 -14.66 -16.17
C THR A 23 -4.24 -15.11 -17.49
N HIS A 24 -4.61 -14.47 -18.60
CA HIS A 24 -3.94 -14.68 -19.89
C HIS A 24 -2.48 -14.15 -19.88
N ILE A 25 -2.12 -13.29 -18.93
CA ILE A 25 -0.74 -12.85 -18.70
C ILE A 25 -0.11 -13.79 -17.67
N LYS A 26 0.96 -14.49 -18.06
CA LYS A 26 1.61 -15.54 -17.27
C LYS A 26 1.97 -15.13 -15.84
N GLU A 27 2.47 -13.92 -15.64
CA GLU A 27 2.95 -13.40 -14.35
C GLU A 27 1.85 -12.70 -13.55
N LEU A 28 0.64 -12.60 -14.11
CA LEU A 28 -0.49 -11.94 -13.49
C LEU A 28 -1.49 -12.97 -12.95
N VAL A 29 -1.75 -12.87 -11.66
CA VAL A 29 -2.78 -13.64 -10.96
C VAL A 29 -3.81 -12.72 -10.33
N SER A 30 -5.06 -13.17 -10.27
CA SER A 30 -6.15 -12.50 -9.57
C SER A 30 -6.60 -13.34 -8.39
N PHE A 31 -6.97 -12.71 -7.26
CA PHE A 31 -7.44 -13.39 -6.06
C PHE A 31 -8.25 -12.45 -5.18
N ASN A 32 -8.98 -12.98 -4.21
CA ASN A 32 -9.63 -12.22 -3.16
C ASN A 32 -8.78 -12.27 -1.88
N LEU A 33 -8.57 -11.13 -1.24
CA LEU A 33 -8.10 -11.08 0.14
C LEU A 33 -9.29 -10.94 1.07
N VAL A 34 -9.35 -11.82 2.05
CA VAL A 34 -10.38 -11.83 3.09
C VAL A 34 -9.73 -12.09 4.44
N LEU A 35 -10.47 -11.81 5.51
CA LEU A 35 -10.15 -12.25 6.85
C LEU A 35 -10.68 -13.68 7.08
N ASN A 36 -10.10 -14.38 8.06
CA ASN A 36 -10.50 -15.74 8.47
C ASN A 36 -11.97 -15.85 8.92
N ASP A 37 -12.60 -14.75 9.31
CA ASP A 37 -14.04 -14.69 9.62
C ASP A 37 -14.93 -14.52 8.36
N GLY A 38 -14.31 -14.39 7.18
CA GLY A 38 -14.98 -14.18 5.89
C GLY A 38 -15.12 -12.72 5.46
N SER A 39 -14.72 -11.75 6.30
CA SER A 39 -14.80 -10.32 5.97
C SER A 39 -13.92 -9.98 4.76
N GLN A 40 -14.49 -9.33 3.74
CA GLN A 40 -13.78 -9.04 2.50
C GLN A 40 -12.90 -7.79 2.62
N ILE A 41 -11.61 -7.93 2.31
CA ILE A 41 -10.64 -6.82 2.29
C ILE A 41 -10.54 -6.21 0.90
N GLY A 42 -10.51 -7.05 -0.14
CA GLY A 42 -10.50 -6.56 -1.51
C GLY A 42 -10.15 -7.59 -2.56
N LYS A 43 -10.47 -7.26 -3.82
CA LYS A 43 -10.10 -8.06 -4.98
C LYS A 43 -8.75 -7.59 -5.49
N CYS A 44 -7.83 -8.53 -5.67
CA CYS A 44 -6.45 -8.25 -5.99
C CYS A 44 -6.06 -8.74 -7.38
N ASN A 45 -5.15 -8.00 -8.00
CA ASN A 45 -4.38 -8.39 -9.18
C ASN A 45 -2.90 -8.23 -8.84
N TYR A 46 -2.12 -9.30 -8.91
CA TYR A 46 -0.69 -9.27 -8.64
C TYR A 46 0.10 -9.69 -9.88
N PHE A 47 0.95 -8.80 -10.35
CA PHE A 47 1.92 -9.08 -11.40
C PHE A 47 3.30 -9.28 -10.78
N SER A 48 3.89 -10.46 -10.97
CA SER A 48 5.17 -10.82 -10.35
C SER A 48 6.41 -10.27 -11.05
N GLY A 49 6.24 -9.46 -12.09
CA GLY A 49 7.35 -8.84 -12.83
C GLY A 49 7.78 -9.64 -14.06
N ARG A 50 8.32 -8.95 -15.08
CA ARG A 50 8.90 -9.56 -16.29
C ARG A 50 9.97 -8.65 -16.88
N GLY A 51 11.23 -9.09 -16.91
CA GLY A 51 12.32 -8.27 -17.46
C GLY A 51 12.43 -6.93 -16.73
N TYR A 52 12.21 -5.82 -17.44
CA TYR A 52 12.23 -4.46 -16.88
C TYR A 52 10.91 -4.04 -16.21
N TYR A 53 9.85 -4.84 -16.30
CA TYR A 53 8.59 -4.55 -15.61
C TYR A 53 8.68 -4.97 -14.14
N THR A 54 8.67 -3.99 -13.24
CA THR A 54 8.67 -4.19 -11.79
C THR A 54 7.36 -4.83 -11.31
N PRO A 55 7.39 -5.65 -10.24
CA PRO A 55 6.18 -6.21 -9.66
C PRO A 55 5.21 -5.14 -9.17
N TRP A 56 3.93 -5.44 -9.23
CA TRP A 56 2.88 -4.58 -8.68
C TRP A 56 1.70 -5.38 -8.16
N LEU A 57 1.09 -4.86 -7.10
CA LEU A 57 -0.18 -5.33 -6.58
C LEU A 57 -1.20 -4.21 -6.76
N GLU A 58 -2.34 -4.55 -7.34
CA GLU A 58 -3.53 -3.70 -7.33
C GLU A 58 -4.59 -4.36 -6.44
N ILE A 59 -5.25 -3.56 -5.60
CA ILE A 59 -6.37 -4.00 -4.77
C ILE A 59 -7.56 -3.06 -4.93
N ASP A 60 -8.71 -3.65 -5.29
CA ASP A 60 -10.00 -2.99 -5.15
C ASP A 60 -10.44 -3.07 -3.68
N TYR A 61 -10.16 -2.01 -2.93
CA TYR A 61 -10.06 -2.04 -1.48
C TYR A 61 -11.38 -1.70 -0.77
N TYR A 62 -11.60 -2.39 0.35
CA TYR A 62 -12.65 -2.14 1.32
C TYR A 62 -11.97 -1.70 2.63
N PRO A 63 -12.14 -0.44 3.08
CA PRO A 63 -11.42 0.11 4.23
C PRO A 63 -11.93 -0.39 5.59
N ILE A 64 -12.43 -1.63 5.66
CA ILE A 64 -12.96 -2.25 6.89
C ILE A 64 -11.90 -2.37 7.99
N LEU A 65 -10.64 -2.58 7.60
CA LEU A 65 -9.53 -2.77 8.53
C LEU A 65 -9.16 -1.48 9.28
N ARG A 66 -9.55 -0.32 8.76
CA ARG A 66 -9.29 0.96 9.43
C ARG A 66 -10.11 1.09 10.71
N ASN A 67 -11.36 0.64 10.68
CA ASN A 67 -12.24 0.64 11.85
C ASN A 67 -11.72 -0.27 12.97
N GLU A 68 -10.97 -1.30 12.62
CA GLU A 68 -10.35 -2.26 13.54
C GLU A 68 -8.92 -1.87 13.96
N ASN A 69 -8.40 -0.72 13.51
CA ASN A 69 -6.99 -0.32 13.69
C ASN A 69 -5.98 -1.35 13.14
N LEU A 70 -6.33 -2.08 12.09
CA LEU A 70 -5.49 -3.11 11.46
C LEU A 70 -4.94 -2.70 10.08
N GLU A 71 -5.38 -1.56 9.54
CA GLU A 71 -5.02 -1.11 8.19
C GLU A 71 -3.51 -0.92 8.02
N GLU A 72 -2.83 -0.32 9.00
CA GLU A 72 -1.36 -0.17 8.98
C GLU A 72 -0.65 -1.54 8.96
N ASN A 73 -1.05 -2.48 9.83
CA ASN A 73 -0.46 -3.81 9.88
C ASN A 73 -0.69 -4.56 8.56
N PHE A 74 -1.88 -4.44 7.99
CA PHE A 74 -2.17 -5.00 6.68
C PHE A 74 -1.24 -4.45 5.60
N PHE A 75 -1.08 -3.13 5.52
CA PHE A 75 -0.17 -2.55 4.54
C PHE A 75 1.30 -2.87 4.81
N LYS A 76 1.72 -3.10 6.06
CA LYS A 76 3.05 -3.63 6.37
C LYS A 76 3.25 -5.06 5.84
N VAL A 77 2.23 -5.92 5.92
CA VAL A 77 2.25 -7.24 5.28
C VAL A 77 2.44 -7.11 3.77
N ILE A 78 1.67 -6.21 3.12
CA ILE A 78 1.80 -5.97 1.68
C ILE A 78 3.18 -5.40 1.33
N TYR A 79 3.71 -4.47 2.14
CA TYR A 79 5.06 -3.93 1.97
C TYR A 79 6.13 -5.02 2.06
N ASN A 80 6.00 -5.95 3.01
CA ASN A 80 6.92 -7.09 3.13
C ASN A 80 6.83 -8.03 1.92
N PHE A 81 5.62 -8.26 1.40
CA PHE A 81 5.36 -9.11 0.24
C PHE A 81 5.93 -8.54 -1.07
N LEU A 82 5.86 -7.23 -1.27
CA LEU A 82 6.40 -6.59 -2.47
C LEU A 82 7.93 -6.63 -2.49
N SER A 83 8.52 -6.90 -3.66
CA SER A 83 9.96 -6.73 -3.87
C SER A 83 10.35 -5.24 -3.75
N PRO A 84 11.63 -4.91 -3.51
CA PRO A 84 12.12 -3.54 -3.66
C PRO A 84 11.72 -2.93 -5.02
N GLY A 85 11.32 -1.67 -5.02
CA GLY A 85 10.75 -1.00 -6.20
C GLY A 85 9.33 -1.44 -6.60
N GLY A 86 8.72 -2.36 -5.84
CA GLY A 86 7.36 -2.83 -6.05
C GLY A 86 6.32 -1.74 -5.84
N LYS A 87 5.22 -1.82 -6.60
CA LYS A 87 4.15 -0.81 -6.60
C LYS A 87 2.89 -1.39 -5.99
N LEU A 88 2.20 -0.58 -5.20
CA LEU A 88 0.87 -0.86 -4.69
C LEU A 88 -0.11 0.16 -5.28
N PHE A 89 -1.22 -0.31 -5.81
CA PHE A 89 -2.34 0.52 -6.27
C PHE A 89 -3.57 0.17 -5.44
N VAL A 90 -4.11 1.14 -4.73
CA VAL A 90 -5.28 0.95 -3.85
C VAL A 90 -6.42 1.80 -4.37
N THR A 91 -7.55 1.18 -4.72
CA THR A 91 -8.75 1.98 -5.05
C THR A 91 -9.27 2.65 -3.79
N TYR A 92 -9.68 3.91 -3.91
CA TYR A 92 -10.24 4.67 -2.78
C TYR A 92 -11.70 5.11 -3.03
N ILE A 93 -12.37 4.52 -4.01
CA ILE A 93 -13.77 4.87 -4.34
C ILE A 93 -14.75 4.62 -3.17
N ARG A 94 -14.43 3.67 -2.29
CA ARG A 94 -15.21 3.33 -1.08
C ARG A 94 -14.73 4.07 0.17
N ASP A 95 -13.74 4.94 0.05
CA ASP A 95 -13.16 5.73 1.14
C ASP A 95 -13.46 7.22 0.91
N ASN A 96 -14.63 7.65 1.37
CA ASN A 96 -15.12 9.00 1.10
C ASN A 96 -14.20 10.09 1.66
N GLU A 97 -13.62 9.88 2.84
CA GLU A 97 -12.73 10.86 3.46
C GLU A 97 -11.44 11.04 2.66
N THR A 98 -10.75 9.93 2.34
CA THR A 98 -9.56 9.98 1.46
C THR A 98 -9.90 10.63 0.13
N ARG A 99 -11.01 10.21 -0.49
CA ARG A 99 -11.47 10.74 -1.78
C ARG A 99 -11.66 12.25 -1.71
N GLU A 100 -12.45 12.75 -0.75
CA GLU A 100 -12.73 14.18 -0.61
C GLU A 100 -11.48 15.03 -0.32
N MET A 101 -10.52 14.49 0.44
CA MET A 101 -9.25 15.17 0.70
C MET A 101 -8.41 15.28 -0.58
N LEU A 102 -8.26 14.18 -1.33
CA LEU A 102 -7.53 14.20 -2.62
C LEU A 102 -8.19 15.15 -3.62
N TYR A 103 -9.52 15.17 -3.71
CA TYR A 103 -10.26 16.12 -4.55
C TYR A 103 -9.98 17.59 -4.21
N LYS A 104 -9.68 17.90 -2.95
CA LYS A 104 -9.34 19.26 -2.50
C LYS A 104 -7.85 19.58 -2.72
N GLY A 105 -7.08 18.67 -3.30
CA GLY A 105 -5.64 18.81 -3.49
C GLY A 105 -4.82 18.58 -2.22
N THR A 106 -5.40 17.94 -1.19
CA THR A 106 -4.63 17.51 -0.02
C THR A 106 -3.53 16.54 -0.45
N HIS A 107 -2.33 16.70 0.10
CA HIS A 107 -1.22 15.83 -0.24
C HIS A 107 -1.56 14.37 0.13
N PRO A 108 -1.23 13.36 -0.71
CA PRO A 108 -1.65 11.99 -0.50
C PRO A 108 -1.37 11.41 0.89
N VAL A 109 -0.18 11.66 1.45
CA VAL A 109 0.18 11.14 2.78
C VAL A 109 -0.61 11.76 3.95
N GLU A 110 -1.35 12.84 3.71
CA GLU A 110 -2.21 13.46 4.72
C GLU A 110 -3.61 12.88 4.75
N THR A 111 -3.96 12.03 3.79
CA THR A 111 -5.24 11.31 3.78
C THR A 111 -5.21 10.09 4.71
N PRO A 112 -6.35 9.59 5.22
CA PRO A 112 -6.38 8.39 6.05
C PRO A 112 -5.70 7.18 5.39
N LEU A 113 -6.02 6.90 4.13
CA LEU A 113 -5.39 5.80 3.39
C LEU A 113 -3.88 6.04 3.18
N GLY A 114 -3.51 7.24 2.76
CA GLY A 114 -2.10 7.58 2.49
C GLY A 114 -1.24 7.57 3.75
N LEU A 115 -1.79 7.95 4.89
CA LEU A 115 -1.11 7.86 6.18
C LEU A 115 -0.85 6.40 6.56
N SER A 116 -1.84 5.51 6.44
CA SER A 116 -1.66 4.08 6.69
C SER A 116 -0.58 3.45 5.79
N LEU A 117 -0.53 3.87 4.52
CA LEU A 117 0.52 3.46 3.58
C LEU A 117 1.90 4.03 3.95
N LEU A 118 1.99 5.30 4.36
CA LEU A 118 3.24 5.90 4.83
C LEU A 118 3.78 5.15 6.04
N LEU A 119 2.93 4.88 7.04
CA LEU A 119 3.31 4.17 8.26
C LEU A 119 3.70 2.71 7.98
N ALA A 120 3.20 2.11 6.90
CA ALA A 120 3.66 0.82 6.41
C ALA A 120 5.03 0.84 5.73
N GLY A 121 5.58 2.04 5.48
CA GLY A 121 6.92 2.23 4.94
C GLY A 121 6.96 2.57 3.45
N PHE A 122 5.82 2.77 2.78
CA PHE A 122 5.84 3.27 1.40
C PHE A 122 6.33 4.73 1.36
N THR A 123 7.14 5.07 0.35
CA THR A 123 7.92 6.33 0.35
C THR A 123 7.66 7.24 -0.83
N TRP A 124 6.90 6.78 -1.82
CA TRP A 124 6.53 7.59 -2.98
C TRP A 124 5.06 7.38 -3.28
N PHE A 125 4.35 8.46 -3.58
CA PHE A 125 2.90 8.47 -3.73
C PHE A 125 2.47 9.19 -5.00
N LYS A 126 1.42 8.68 -5.63
CA LYS A 126 0.75 9.36 -6.73
C LYS A 126 -0.74 9.08 -6.70
N ASP A 127 -1.52 10.14 -6.71
CA ASP A 127 -2.96 10.05 -6.94
C ASP A 127 -3.25 9.89 -8.43
N TRP A 128 -3.94 8.80 -8.79
CA TRP A 128 -4.47 8.55 -10.13
C TRP A 128 -5.96 8.84 -10.12
N TYR A 129 -6.29 10.13 -10.15
CA TYR A 129 -7.64 10.61 -10.38
C TYR A 129 -7.90 10.74 -11.89
N PHE A 130 -8.94 10.05 -12.38
CA PHE A 130 -9.42 10.15 -13.76
C PHE A 130 -10.82 10.77 -13.78
N PRO A 131 -10.95 12.09 -13.99
CA PRO A 131 -12.19 12.67 -14.46
C PRO A 131 -12.30 12.40 -15.97
N GLU A 132 -13.49 11.99 -16.44
CA GLU A 132 -13.92 11.92 -17.85
C GLU A 132 -13.77 10.56 -18.58
N GLY A 133 -14.86 9.75 -18.59
CA GLY A 133 -15.15 8.88 -19.75
C GLY A 133 -15.32 7.38 -19.52
N GLY A 134 -15.11 6.84 -18.32
CA GLY A 134 -15.59 5.52 -17.91
C GLY A 134 -14.78 4.29 -18.36
N ASN A 135 -13.65 4.46 -19.06
CA ASN A 135 -12.83 3.33 -19.54
C ASN A 135 -11.53 3.08 -18.74
N GLU A 136 -11.23 3.89 -17.72
CA GLU A 136 -9.90 3.96 -17.09
C GLU A 136 -9.80 3.26 -15.71
N GLY A 137 -10.91 2.66 -15.26
CA GLY A 137 -10.99 1.99 -13.95
C GLY A 137 -11.27 2.97 -12.80
N PHE A 138 -11.40 2.43 -11.59
CA PHE A 138 -11.65 3.24 -10.39
C PHE A 138 -10.43 4.11 -10.02
N PRO A 139 -10.65 5.27 -9.39
CA PRO A 139 -9.57 6.13 -8.92
C PRO A 139 -8.70 5.41 -7.88
N LYS A 140 -7.39 5.57 -7.98
CA LYS A 140 -6.39 4.78 -7.25
C LYS A 140 -5.31 5.66 -6.64
N LEU A 141 -4.95 5.36 -5.40
CA LEU A 141 -3.72 5.88 -4.80
C LEU A 141 -2.61 4.87 -5.06
N GLN A 142 -1.57 5.28 -5.77
CA GLN A 142 -0.35 4.50 -5.93
C GLN A 142 0.62 4.83 -4.81
N SER A 143 1.25 3.80 -4.24
CA SER A 143 2.39 3.93 -3.34
C SER A 143 3.49 2.93 -3.71
N ASN A 144 4.76 3.34 -3.63
CA ASN A 144 5.89 2.48 -3.99
C ASN A 144 6.74 2.11 -2.77
N LYS A 145 7.14 0.83 -2.72
CA LYS A 145 8.25 0.39 -1.88
C LYS A 145 9.54 0.92 -2.50
N PRO A 146 10.43 1.58 -1.73
CA PRO A 146 11.66 2.10 -2.31
C PRO A 146 12.55 0.98 -2.83
N LEU A 147 13.44 1.31 -3.76
CA LEU A 147 14.42 0.36 -4.30
C LEU A 147 15.43 -0.10 -3.24
N ASN A 148 15.79 0.79 -2.33
CA ASN A 148 16.73 0.57 -1.24
C ASN A 148 16.52 1.67 -0.17
N GLY A 149 17.21 1.55 0.97
CA GLY A 149 17.06 2.51 2.06
C GLY A 149 17.51 3.93 1.71
N TYR A 150 18.51 4.12 0.86
CA TYR A 150 18.94 5.45 0.40
C TYR A 150 17.84 6.14 -0.41
N GLU A 151 17.22 5.43 -1.35
CA GLU A 151 16.12 5.96 -2.13
C GLU A 151 14.88 6.21 -1.25
N GLY A 152 14.65 5.37 -0.24
CA GLY A 152 13.60 5.59 0.76
C GLY A 152 13.79 6.91 1.51
N VAL A 153 14.99 7.18 2.01
CA VAL A 153 15.32 8.46 2.68
C VAL A 153 15.12 9.64 1.72
N ARG A 154 15.67 9.56 0.50
CA ARG A 154 15.58 10.63 -0.50
C ARG A 154 14.13 10.97 -0.83
N GLN A 155 13.27 9.97 -1.03
CA GLN A 155 11.86 10.18 -1.36
C GLN A 155 11.08 10.75 -0.17
N LEU A 156 11.37 10.30 1.04
CA LEU A 156 10.75 10.81 2.26
C LEU A 156 11.14 12.26 2.56
N GLU A 157 12.40 12.65 2.30
CA GLU A 157 12.85 14.03 2.44
C GLU A 157 12.08 14.97 1.50
N VAL A 158 11.80 14.55 0.26
CA VAL A 158 10.93 15.30 -0.67
C VAL A 158 9.53 15.48 -0.09
N ILE A 159 8.88 14.41 0.37
CA ILE A 159 7.54 14.50 0.97
C ILE A 159 7.57 15.41 2.20
N ARG A 160 8.61 15.31 3.04
CA ARG A 160 8.77 16.13 4.23
C ARG A 160 8.77 17.63 3.93
N GLU A 161 9.35 18.04 2.80
CA GLU A 161 9.38 19.44 2.36
C GLU A 161 8.02 19.94 1.86
N GLU A 162 7.16 19.04 1.36
CA GLU A 162 5.83 19.36 0.84
C GLU A 162 4.76 19.46 1.93
N ILE A 163 4.96 18.78 3.07
CA ILE A 163 4.00 18.70 4.16
C ILE A 163 4.20 19.80 5.21
N LYS A 164 3.09 20.37 5.71
CA LYS A 164 3.08 21.32 6.84
C LYS A 164 2.57 20.73 8.15
N ASN A 165 1.88 19.59 8.09
CA ASN A 165 1.33 18.93 9.26
C ASN A 165 2.43 18.35 10.15
N VAL A 166 2.65 18.96 11.32
CA VAL A 166 3.72 18.60 12.26
C VAL A 166 3.66 17.13 12.71
N ASN A 167 2.46 16.58 12.89
CA ASN A 167 2.30 15.19 13.30
C ASN A 167 2.78 14.24 12.20
N ILE A 168 2.49 14.56 10.94
CA ILE A 168 2.93 13.76 9.78
C ILE A 168 4.43 13.91 9.56
N ILE A 169 4.96 15.14 9.67
CA ILE A 169 6.41 15.39 9.60
C ILE A 169 7.15 14.52 10.62
N LYS A 170 6.65 14.44 11.87
CA LYS A 170 7.24 13.58 12.90
C LYS A 170 7.25 12.10 12.48
N ARG A 171 6.17 11.60 11.86
CA ARG A 171 6.12 10.21 11.34
C ARG A 171 7.10 9.97 10.20
N ILE A 172 7.26 10.95 9.31
CA ILE A 172 8.24 10.90 8.23
C ILE A 172 9.66 10.84 8.80
N ASP A 173 9.97 11.68 9.80
CA ASP A 173 11.27 11.70 10.47
C ASP A 173 11.57 10.35 11.16
N GLU A 174 10.60 9.77 11.85
CA GLU A 174 10.70 8.42 12.44
C GLU A 174 11.00 7.35 11.37
N LEU A 175 10.39 7.44 10.19
CA LEU A 175 10.58 6.50 9.10
C LEU A 175 11.93 6.70 8.39
N ILE A 176 12.38 7.95 8.21
CA ILE A 176 13.73 8.27 7.71
C ILE A 176 14.79 7.64 8.60
N ASP A 177 14.65 7.76 9.93
CA ASP A 177 15.58 7.15 10.88
C ASP A 177 15.58 5.62 10.77
N HIS A 178 14.43 5.01 10.53
CA HIS A 178 14.33 3.58 10.29
C HIS A 178 15.08 3.17 9.01
N TYR A 179 14.87 3.89 7.91
CA TYR A 179 15.59 3.61 6.65
C TYR A 179 17.09 3.83 6.77
N ARG A 180 17.54 4.88 7.46
CA ARG A 180 18.97 5.12 7.74
C ARG A 180 19.61 3.96 8.51
N LYS A 181 18.90 3.40 9.49
CA LYS A 181 19.35 2.20 10.22
C LYS A 181 19.42 0.94 9.35
N SER A 182 18.54 0.82 8.35
CA SER A 182 18.52 -0.29 7.40
C SER A 182 19.59 -0.22 6.30
N ARG A 183 20.33 0.90 6.19
CA ARG A 183 21.39 1.15 5.19
C ARG A 183 20.88 1.02 3.75
N ASP A 184 21.45 0.13 2.94
CA ASP A 184 21.07 -0.10 1.54
C ASP A 184 19.86 -1.04 1.39
N ARG A 185 19.29 -1.53 2.49
CA ARG A 185 18.16 -2.46 2.45
C ARG A 185 16.85 -1.73 2.62
N THR A 186 15.77 -2.32 2.12
CA THR A 186 14.42 -1.91 2.52
C THR A 186 14.12 -2.37 3.94
N ILE A 187 13.10 -1.78 4.55
CA ILE A 187 12.59 -2.23 5.86
C ILE A 187 12.01 -3.66 5.72
N HIS A 188 11.99 -4.40 6.81
CA HIS A 188 11.17 -5.60 6.94
C HIS A 188 10.48 -5.56 8.29
N TRP A 189 9.14 -5.58 8.27
CA TRP A 189 8.35 -5.44 9.48
C TRP A 189 8.11 -6.80 10.15
N LYS A 190 8.32 -6.88 11.46
CA LYS A 190 7.72 -7.96 12.25
C LYS A 190 6.24 -7.63 12.43
N ILE A 191 5.36 -8.47 11.89
CA ILE A 191 3.91 -8.33 12.03
C ILE A 191 3.49 -9.17 13.22
N THR A 192 3.16 -8.50 14.33
CA THR A 192 2.76 -9.06 15.65
C THR A 192 3.67 -10.18 16.17
#